data_AF-D0UM60-F1
#
_entry.id   AF-D0UM60-F1
#
_cell.length_a   1.000
_cell.length_b   1.000
_cell.length_c   1.000
_cell.angle_alpha   90.00
_cell.angle_beta   90.00
_cell.angle_gamma   90.00
#
_symmetry.space_group_name_H-M   'P 1'
#
loop_
_entity.id
_entity.type
_entity.pdbx_description
1 polymer ?
#
loop_
_entity_poly.entity_id
_entity_poly.type
_entity_poly.pdbx_seq_one_letter_code
_entity_poly.pdbx_strand_id
1 'polypeptide(L)'
;IHIAATPAELYNAVLVDTPLAPFFVDCISEQDLDEMNIEIIRNTLYKAYLEAFYKFCKEQGGSTADVMCEILAFEADRRAFIITINSFGTELSKDDRAKLYPRCGKLEPDGLAALARADDYEQVRAVAEYFSEYKSLFENAGNNIGERTLEDKFFEYEVKLNVNAFLQ
;
A
#
# COMPACT_ATOMS: atom_id res chain seq x y z
N ILE A 1 -3.27 -36.24 -3.19
CA ILE A 1 -3.30 -34.80 -2.88
C ILE A 1 -1.88 -34.46 -2.43
N HIS A 2 -1.03 -33.97 -3.34
CA HIS A 2 0.28 -33.46 -2.96
C HIS A 2 0.02 -32.16 -2.19
N ILE A 3 0.32 -32.17 -0.89
CA ILE A 3 0.37 -30.93 -0.11
C ILE A 3 1.68 -30.27 -0.51
N ALA A 4 1.60 -29.11 -1.16
CA ALA A 4 2.79 -28.32 -1.46
C ALA A 4 3.51 -27.99 -0.14
N ALA A 5 4.79 -28.33 -0.05
CA ALA A 5 5.59 -28.12 1.15
C ALA A 5 6.37 -26.81 1.10
N THR A 6 6.54 -26.25 -0.10
CA THR A 6 7.18 -24.95 -0.32
C THR A 6 6.25 -23.97 -1.03
N PRO A 7 6.33 -22.67 -0.72
CA PRO A 7 5.75 -21.60 -1.51
C PRO A 7 5.96 -21.72 -3.04
N ALA A 8 7.13 -22.18 -3.47
CA ALA A 8 7.44 -22.48 -4.88
C ALA A 8 6.57 -23.60 -5.48
N GLU A 9 6.43 -24.72 -4.76
CA GLU A 9 5.54 -25.81 -5.17
C GLU A 9 4.07 -25.36 -5.20
N LEU A 10 3.66 -24.53 -4.24
CA LEU A 10 2.31 -23.97 -4.20
C LEU A 10 2.06 -23.05 -5.41
N TYR A 11 3.08 -22.27 -5.80
CA TYR A 11 3.01 -21.43 -6.98
C TYR A 11 2.71 -22.24 -8.24
N ASN A 12 3.55 -23.23 -8.54
CA ASN A 12 3.43 -24.07 -9.73
C ASN A 12 2.18 -24.96 -9.73
N ALA A 13 1.75 -25.45 -8.56
CA ALA A 13 0.63 -26.38 -8.47
C ALA A 13 -0.75 -25.71 -8.44
N VAL A 14 -0.84 -24.46 -7.99
CA VAL A 14 -2.13 -23.79 -7.76
C VAL A 14 -2.14 -22.37 -8.31
N LEU A 15 -1.15 -21.54 -8.01
CA LEU A 15 -1.25 -20.10 -8.25
C LEU A 15 -1.11 -19.71 -9.72
N VAL A 16 -0.38 -20.48 -10.53
CA VAL A 16 -0.23 -20.24 -11.98
C VAL A 16 -1.58 -20.24 -12.72
N ASP A 17 -2.54 -21.04 -12.26
CA ASP A 17 -3.88 -21.13 -12.87
C ASP A 17 -4.87 -20.09 -12.32
N THR A 18 -4.43 -19.24 -11.38
CA THR A 18 -5.29 -18.20 -10.78
C THR A 18 -5.10 -16.85 -11.49
N PRO A 19 -6.10 -15.95 -11.41
CA PRO A 19 -5.94 -14.57 -11.88
C PRO A 19 -4.87 -13.77 -11.11
N LEU A 20 -4.28 -14.35 -10.05
CA LEU A 20 -3.17 -13.74 -9.31
C LEU A 20 -1.80 -14.00 -9.96
N ALA A 21 -1.69 -14.99 -10.86
CA ALA A 21 -0.44 -15.37 -11.48
C ALA A 21 0.39 -14.19 -12.03
N PRO A 22 -0.21 -13.20 -12.74
CA PRO A 22 0.55 -12.06 -13.27
C PRO A 22 1.26 -11.24 -12.19
N PHE A 23 0.71 -11.17 -10.97
CA PHE A 23 1.29 -10.40 -9.88
C PHE A 23 2.44 -11.12 -9.18
N PHE A 24 2.59 -12.43 -9.38
CA PHE A 24 3.71 -13.20 -8.83
C PHE A 24 4.92 -13.21 -9.77
N VAL A 25 4.69 -13.38 -11.09
CA VAL A 25 5.74 -13.51 -12.10
C VAL A 25 6.70 -12.32 -12.09
N ASP A 26 6.16 -11.12 -11.99
CA ASP A 26 6.95 -9.87 -12.09
C ASP A 26 7.53 -9.42 -10.74
N CYS A 27 7.14 -10.07 -9.64
CA CYS A 27 7.39 -9.55 -8.29
C CYS A 27 8.25 -10.45 -7.41
N ILE A 28 8.21 -11.77 -7.59
CA ILE A 28 8.86 -12.71 -6.69
C ILE A 28 9.42 -13.87 -7.50
N SER A 29 10.73 -14.13 -7.40
CA SER A 29 11.30 -15.32 -8.01
C SER A 29 10.94 -16.56 -7.19
N GLU A 30 10.95 -17.73 -7.82
CA GLU A 30 10.65 -19.00 -7.13
C GLU A 30 11.58 -19.28 -5.94
N GLN A 31 12.82 -18.78 -6.01
CA GLN A 31 13.81 -18.88 -4.93
C GLN A 31 13.52 -17.92 -3.76
N ASP A 32 13.01 -16.74 -4.07
CA ASP A 32 12.69 -15.73 -3.04
C ASP A 32 11.47 -16.14 -2.20
N LEU A 33 10.58 -16.98 -2.74
CA LEU A 33 9.36 -17.39 -2.05
C LEU A 33 9.60 -18.19 -0.76
N ASP A 34 10.71 -18.93 -0.66
CA ASP A 34 11.06 -19.73 0.51
C ASP A 34 11.80 -18.90 1.59
N GLU A 35 12.47 -17.83 1.19
CA GLU A 35 13.32 -16.99 2.06
C GLU A 35 12.61 -15.69 2.50
N MET A 36 11.66 -15.19 1.70
CA MET A 36 10.95 -13.95 2.00
C MET A 36 9.91 -14.12 3.11
N ASN A 37 9.85 -13.12 3.99
CA ASN A 37 8.78 -13.02 4.97
C ASN A 37 7.41 -12.89 4.25
N ILE A 38 6.42 -13.67 4.71
CA ILE A 38 5.05 -13.70 4.17
C ILE A 38 4.39 -12.32 4.09
N GLU A 39 4.75 -11.39 4.97
CA GLU A 39 4.26 -10.01 4.95
C GLU A 39 4.86 -9.20 3.79
N ILE A 40 6.13 -9.45 3.46
CA ILE A 40 6.80 -8.83 2.30
C ILE A 40 6.17 -9.37 1.01
N ILE A 41 5.92 -10.68 0.93
CA ILE A 41 5.19 -11.31 -0.18
C ILE A 41 3.83 -10.64 -0.35
N ARG A 42 3.04 -10.53 0.74
CA ARG A 42 1.73 -9.88 0.73
C ARG A 42 1.80 -8.44 0.23
N ASN A 43 2.72 -7.64 0.78
CA ASN A 43 2.86 -6.23 0.40
C ASN A 43 3.28 -6.05 -1.07
N THR A 44 4.18 -6.91 -1.55
CA THR A 44 4.65 -6.88 -2.94
C THR A 44 3.51 -7.21 -3.91
N LEU A 45 2.73 -8.26 -3.62
CA LEU A 45 1.56 -8.62 -4.43
C LEU A 45 0.50 -7.52 -4.43
N TYR A 46 0.22 -6.94 -3.27
CA TYR A 46 -0.75 -5.85 -3.18
C TYR A 46 -0.31 -4.60 -3.92
N LYS A 47 0.98 -4.27 -3.90
CA LYS A 47 1.52 -3.18 -4.71
C LYS A 47 1.22 -3.41 -6.19
N ALA A 48 1.58 -4.57 -6.73
CA ALA A 48 1.37 -4.89 -8.14
C ALA A 48 -0.12 -4.89 -8.51
N TYR A 49 -0.95 -5.47 -7.65
CA TYR A 49 -2.41 -5.44 -7.80
C TYR A 49 -2.95 -4.00 -7.85
N LEU A 50 -2.55 -3.16 -6.91
CA LEU A 50 -3.07 -1.80 -6.79
C LEU A 50 -2.68 -0.94 -7.99
N GLU A 51 -1.43 -1.07 -8.45
CA GLU A 51 -0.94 -0.36 -9.64
C GLU A 51 -1.66 -0.83 -10.92
N ALA A 52 -1.88 -2.13 -11.07
CA ALA A 52 -2.62 -2.68 -12.20
C ALA A 52 -4.10 -2.26 -12.19
N PHE A 53 -4.74 -2.29 -11.02
CA PHE A 53 -6.14 -1.89 -10.91
C PHE A 53 -6.33 -0.38 -11.12
N TYR A 54 -5.41 0.44 -10.62
CA TYR A 54 -5.39 1.88 -10.92
C TYR A 54 -5.28 2.13 -12.42
N LYS A 55 -4.37 1.44 -13.11
CA LYS A 55 -4.22 1.55 -14.57
C LYS A 55 -5.51 1.13 -15.29
N PHE A 56 -6.12 0.02 -14.90
CA PHE A 56 -7.40 -0.43 -15.45
C PHE A 56 -8.51 0.62 -15.30
N CYS A 57 -8.69 1.19 -14.09
CA CYS A 57 -9.68 2.24 -13.85
C CYS A 57 -9.41 3.50 -14.67
N LYS A 58 -8.14 3.89 -14.79
CA LYS A 58 -7.72 5.04 -15.61
C LYS A 58 -8.04 4.83 -17.10
N GLU A 59 -7.87 3.61 -17.60
CA GLU A 59 -8.21 3.24 -18.99
C GLU A 59 -9.72 3.24 -19.27
N GLN A 60 -10.58 3.03 -18.26
CA GLN A 60 -12.04 3.16 -18.43
C GLN A 60 -12.46 4.60 -18.74
N GLY A 61 -11.72 5.60 -18.22
CA GLY A 61 -12.02 7.02 -18.41
C GLY A 61 -13.34 7.47 -17.77
N GLY A 62 -13.72 8.72 -18.07
CA GLY A 62 -14.94 9.35 -17.57
C GLY A 62 -15.04 9.39 -16.04
N SER A 63 -16.28 9.40 -15.52
CA SER A 63 -16.55 9.45 -14.08
C SER A 63 -15.95 8.26 -13.32
N THR A 64 -15.82 7.09 -13.97
CA THR A 64 -15.19 5.92 -13.33
C THR A 64 -13.72 6.19 -13.02
N ALA A 65 -12.96 6.75 -13.97
CA ALA A 65 -11.57 7.09 -13.74
C ALA A 65 -11.45 8.18 -12.67
N ASP A 66 -12.26 9.24 -12.76
CA ASP A 66 -12.18 10.38 -11.84
C ASP A 66 -12.40 9.96 -10.37
N VAL A 67 -13.41 9.11 -10.13
CA VAL A 67 -13.74 8.62 -8.78
C VAL A 67 -12.77 7.53 -8.31
N MET A 68 -12.56 6.48 -9.12
CA MET A 68 -11.78 5.33 -8.68
C MET A 68 -10.29 5.66 -8.54
N CYS A 69 -9.73 6.48 -9.42
CA CYS A 69 -8.32 6.85 -9.29
C CYS A 69 -8.07 7.69 -8.03
N GLU A 70 -9.02 8.51 -7.59
CA GLU A 70 -8.89 9.24 -6.32
C GLU A 70 -8.87 8.29 -5.12
N ILE A 71 -9.81 7.34 -5.06
CA ILE A 71 -9.90 6.34 -3.98
C ILE A 71 -8.64 5.47 -3.95
N LEU A 72 -8.20 4.97 -5.11
CA LEU A 72 -7.03 4.10 -5.22
C LEU A 72 -5.72 4.84 -4.93
N ALA A 73 -5.62 6.13 -5.28
CA ALA A 73 -4.47 6.97 -4.92
C ALA A 73 -4.36 7.12 -3.40
N PHE A 74 -5.48 7.31 -2.71
CA PHE A 74 -5.50 7.35 -1.25
C PHE A 74 -5.10 6.00 -0.63
N GLU A 75 -5.61 4.88 -1.14
CA GLU A 75 -5.23 3.54 -0.67
C GLU A 75 -3.72 3.27 -0.84
N ALA A 76 -3.12 3.75 -1.94
CA ALA A 76 -1.68 3.67 -2.17
C ALA A 76 -0.88 4.44 -1.12
N ASP A 77 -1.29 5.69 -0.86
CA ASP A 77 -0.60 6.56 0.09
C ASP A 77 -0.78 6.08 1.53
N ARG A 78 -2.00 5.62 1.90
CA ARG A 78 -2.29 4.98 3.19
C ARG A 78 -1.36 3.80 3.42
N ARG A 79 -1.18 2.92 2.42
CA ARG A 79 -0.25 1.80 2.49
C ARG A 79 1.18 2.23 2.69
N ALA A 80 1.63 3.26 1.97
CA ALA A 80 2.99 3.78 2.12
C ALA A 80 3.24 4.30 3.55
N PHE A 81 2.29 5.03 4.14
CA PHE A 81 2.37 5.46 5.53
C PHE A 81 2.42 4.29 6.52
N ILE A 82 1.48 3.34 6.42
CA ILE A 82 1.37 2.21 7.35
C ILE A 82 2.58 1.28 7.26
N ILE A 83 3.07 0.97 6.04
CA ILE A 83 4.30 0.19 5.85
C ILE A 83 5.48 0.88 6.53
N THR A 84 5.58 2.22 6.39
CA THR A 84 6.69 2.97 6.99
C THR A 84 6.63 2.93 8.51
N ILE A 85 5.47 3.21 9.10
CA ILE A 85 5.28 3.20 10.56
C ILE A 85 5.54 1.80 11.14
N ASN A 86 4.99 0.76 10.52
CA ASN A 86 5.10 -0.62 11.02
C ASN A 86 6.49 -1.23 10.77
N SER A 87 7.29 -0.67 9.86
CA SER A 87 8.66 -1.12 9.63
C SER A 87 9.64 -0.70 10.73
N PHE A 88 9.28 0.28 11.57
CA PHE A 88 10.16 0.75 12.63
C PHE A 88 10.42 -0.34 13.67
N GLY A 89 11.69 -0.57 14.00
CA GLY A 89 12.11 -1.63 14.92
C GLY A 89 12.14 -3.03 14.32
N THR A 90 11.93 -3.17 13.00
CA THR A 90 12.08 -4.44 12.27
C THR A 90 13.44 -4.51 11.55
N GLU A 91 13.79 -5.68 11.00
CA GLU A 91 15.00 -5.88 10.20
C GLU A 91 14.85 -5.43 8.72
N LEU A 92 13.72 -4.83 8.36
CA LEU A 92 13.46 -4.37 7.00
C LEU A 92 14.34 -3.16 6.64
N SER A 93 15.19 -3.31 5.62
CA SER A 93 16.04 -2.23 5.14
C SER A 93 15.21 -1.09 4.50
N LYS A 94 15.76 0.13 4.49
CA LYS A 94 15.11 1.29 3.85
C LYS A 94 14.87 1.08 2.35
N ASP A 95 15.81 0.42 1.68
CA ASP A 95 15.71 0.13 0.25
C ASP A 95 14.64 -0.92 -0.04
N ASP A 96 14.53 -1.96 0.78
CA ASP A 96 13.48 -2.98 0.62
C ASP A 96 12.11 -2.40 0.95
N ARG A 97 12.03 -1.58 2.00
CA ARG A 97 10.81 -0.81 2.33
C ARG A 97 10.34 0.04 1.15
N ALA A 98 11.24 0.74 0.47
CA ALA A 98 10.92 1.56 -0.70
C ALA A 98 10.36 0.74 -1.87
N LYS A 99 10.78 -0.52 -2.03
CA LYS A 99 10.24 -1.43 -3.05
C LYS A 99 8.79 -1.83 -2.79
N LEU A 100 8.31 -1.75 -1.54
CA LEU A 100 6.95 -2.13 -1.15
C LEU A 100 5.90 -1.05 -1.40
N TYR A 101 6.31 0.19 -1.67
CA TYR A 101 5.35 1.28 -1.87
C TYR A 101 4.68 1.22 -3.26
N PRO A 102 3.34 1.28 -3.33
CA PRO A 102 2.62 1.50 -4.59
C PRO A 102 2.87 2.91 -5.13
N ARG A 103 3.00 3.03 -6.46
CA ARG A 103 3.38 4.28 -7.16
C ARG A 103 2.24 4.99 -7.89
N CYS A 104 1.00 4.76 -7.46
CA CYS A 104 -0.21 5.34 -8.06
C CYS A 104 -0.92 6.37 -7.15
N GLY A 105 -0.27 6.81 -6.08
CA GLY A 105 -0.77 7.80 -5.12
C GLY A 105 -0.22 9.22 -5.33
N LYS A 106 -0.61 10.15 -4.46
CA LYS A 106 -0.14 11.55 -4.45
C LYS A 106 1.27 11.68 -3.85
N LEU A 107 1.73 10.69 -3.09
CA LEU A 107 3.09 10.70 -2.53
C LEU A 107 4.18 10.41 -3.57
N GLU A 108 3.85 9.81 -4.72
CA GLU A 108 4.83 9.56 -5.77
C GLU A 108 5.16 10.87 -6.53
N PRO A 109 6.46 11.21 -6.77
CA PRO A 109 7.67 10.49 -6.38
C PRO A 109 8.28 10.94 -5.04
N ASP A 110 8.16 12.22 -4.69
CA ASP A 110 8.98 12.84 -3.64
C ASP A 110 8.58 12.42 -2.22
N GLY A 111 7.28 12.24 -1.99
CA GLY A 111 6.74 11.77 -0.71
C GLY A 111 7.17 10.35 -0.39
N LEU A 112 7.13 9.44 -1.37
CA LEU A 112 7.63 8.06 -1.20
C LEU A 112 9.14 8.04 -0.94
N ALA A 113 9.92 8.86 -1.66
CA ALA A 113 11.35 8.99 -1.42
C ALA A 113 11.66 9.55 -0.01
N ALA A 114 10.83 10.44 0.51
CA ALA A 114 10.96 10.95 1.87
C ALA A 114 10.58 9.90 2.93
N LEU A 115 9.47 9.17 2.73
CA LEU A 115 9.08 8.06 3.60
C LEU A 115 10.13 6.95 3.65
N ALA A 116 10.73 6.62 2.50
CA ALA A 116 11.81 5.64 2.42
C ALA A 116 13.00 6.00 3.33
N ARG A 117 13.25 7.29 3.57
CA ARG A 117 14.34 7.76 4.44
C ARG A 117 13.95 7.89 5.91
N ALA A 118 12.66 7.92 6.24
CA ALA A 118 12.17 8.17 7.58
C ALA A 118 12.64 7.10 8.60
N ASP A 119 13.03 7.54 9.78
CA ASP A 119 13.51 6.69 10.89
C ASP A 119 12.58 6.68 12.10
N ASP A 120 11.62 7.61 12.16
CA ASP A 120 10.70 7.76 13.27
C ASP A 120 9.34 8.30 12.81
N TYR A 121 8.36 8.25 13.72
CA TYR A 121 7.00 8.70 13.45
C TYR A 121 6.90 10.21 13.15
N GLU A 122 7.75 11.03 13.76
CA GLU A 122 7.74 12.49 13.55
C GLU A 122 8.19 12.86 12.14
N GLN A 123 9.16 12.13 11.58
CA GLN A 123 9.58 12.29 10.19
C GLN A 123 8.47 11.86 9.22
N VAL A 124 7.72 10.79 9.53
CA VAL A 124 6.55 10.37 8.73
C VAL A 124 5.48 11.46 8.75
N ARG A 125 5.20 12.01 9.93
CA ARG A 125 4.27 13.14 10.10
C ARG A 125 4.72 14.36 9.29
N ALA A 126 6.00 14.71 9.33
CA ALA A 126 6.55 15.82 8.55
C ALA A 126 6.37 15.63 7.04
N VAL A 127 6.44 14.38 6.54
CA VAL A 127 6.11 14.10 5.13
C VAL A 127 4.63 14.35 4.85
N ALA A 128 3.74 13.90 5.73
CA ALA A 128 2.30 14.13 5.59
C ALA A 128 1.93 15.62 5.61
N GLU A 129 2.67 16.46 6.32
CA GLU A 129 2.41 17.92 6.42
C GLU A 129 2.55 18.68 5.09
N TYR A 130 3.32 18.16 4.13
CA TYR A 130 3.42 18.73 2.79
C TYR A 130 2.12 18.58 1.97
N PHE A 131 1.23 17.68 2.39
CA PHE A 131 -0.03 17.38 1.71
C PHE A 131 -1.19 17.79 2.61
N SER A 132 -1.95 18.81 2.22
CA SER A 132 -3.01 19.39 3.05
C SER A 132 -4.05 18.37 3.53
N GLU A 133 -4.35 17.37 2.70
CA GLU A 133 -5.26 16.29 3.01
C GLU A 133 -4.71 15.42 4.15
N TYR A 134 -3.45 14.98 4.04
CA TYR A 134 -2.81 14.11 5.01
C TYR A 134 -2.44 14.81 6.31
N LYS A 135 -2.05 16.09 6.24
CA LYS A 135 -1.79 16.93 7.41
C LYS A 135 -2.92 16.87 8.44
N SER A 136 -4.17 17.03 8.00
CA SER A 136 -5.34 16.98 8.87
C SER A 136 -5.57 15.61 9.53
N LEU A 137 -5.19 14.54 8.85
CA LEU A 137 -5.27 13.18 9.36
C LEU A 137 -4.23 12.98 10.48
N PHE A 138 -3.02 13.49 10.32
CA PHE A 138 -1.97 13.37 11.34
C PHE A 138 -2.08 14.35 12.51
N GLU A 139 -2.62 15.56 12.33
CA GLU A 139 -2.61 16.64 13.35
C GLU A 139 -3.28 16.27 14.69
N ASN A 140 -4.36 15.50 14.65
CA ASN A 140 -5.10 15.05 15.85
C ASN A 140 -5.11 13.53 16.01
N ALA A 141 -4.15 12.82 15.40
CA ALA A 141 -3.98 11.39 15.62
C ALA A 141 -3.05 11.23 16.82
N GLY A 142 -3.59 10.77 17.95
CA GLY A 142 -2.83 10.65 19.18
C GLY A 142 -3.14 9.35 19.91
N ASN A 143 -2.20 8.94 20.75
CA ASN A 143 -2.29 7.71 21.55
C ASN A 143 -2.98 7.93 22.90
N ASN A 144 -3.60 9.09 23.13
CA ASN A 144 -4.31 9.36 24.37
C ASN A 144 -5.62 8.57 24.41
N ILE A 145 -5.99 8.09 25.59
CA ILE A 145 -7.23 7.35 25.82
C ILE A 145 -8.42 8.25 25.45
N GLY A 146 -9.15 7.88 24.39
CA GLY A 146 -10.31 8.61 23.87
C GLY A 146 -10.03 9.46 22.63
N GLU A 147 -8.78 9.55 22.17
CA GLU A 147 -8.45 10.12 20.85
C GLU A 147 -8.56 9.06 19.76
N ARG A 148 -8.88 9.50 18.54
CA ARG A 148 -8.93 8.63 17.37
C ARG A 148 -7.52 8.27 16.93
N THR A 149 -7.30 7.00 16.63
CA THR A 149 -6.03 6.54 16.09
C THR A 149 -5.83 7.06 14.66
N LEU A 150 -4.60 6.98 14.15
CA LEU A 150 -4.32 7.30 12.75
C LEU A 150 -5.10 6.38 11.80
N GLU A 151 -5.23 5.10 12.14
CA GLU A 151 -6.01 4.14 11.36
C GLU A 151 -7.49 4.50 11.32
N ASP A 152 -8.09 4.89 12.46
CA ASP A 152 -9.49 5.35 12.50
C ASP A 152 -9.72 6.54 11.57
N LYS A 153 -8.77 7.47 11.54
CA LYS A 153 -8.87 8.65 10.66
C LYS A 153 -8.68 8.31 9.20
N PHE A 154 -7.77 7.40 8.87
CA PHE A 154 -7.64 6.91 7.50
C PHE A 154 -8.94 6.22 7.05
N PHE A 155 -9.55 5.41 7.91
CA PHE A 155 -10.81 4.75 7.63
C PHE A 155 -11.96 5.75 7.43
N GLU A 156 -12.07 6.78 8.27
CA GLU A 156 -13.08 7.83 8.09
C GLU A 156 -12.90 8.62 6.78
N TYR A 157 -11.65 8.91 6.42
CA TYR A 157 -11.35 9.58 5.16
C TYR A 157 -11.66 8.69 3.96
N GLU A 158 -11.34 7.39 4.03
CA GLU A 158 -11.71 6.38 3.03
C GLU A 158 -13.24 6.35 2.82
N VAL A 159 -14.00 6.26 3.92
CA VAL A 159 -15.47 6.29 3.88
C VAL A 159 -15.98 7.58 3.24
N LYS A 160 -15.38 8.73 3.56
CA LYS A 160 -15.74 10.02 2.94
C LYS A 160 -15.51 10.00 1.43
N LEU A 161 -14.38 9.49 0.94
CA LEU A 161 -14.12 9.35 -0.49
C LEU A 161 -15.14 8.41 -1.17
N ASN A 162 -15.45 7.28 -0.53
CA ASN A 162 -16.46 6.34 -1.02
C ASN A 162 -17.87 6.95 -1.06
N VAL A 163 -18.22 7.82 -0.11
CA VAL A 163 -19.51 8.54 -0.14
C VAL A 163 -19.56 9.53 -1.30
N ASN A 164 -18.47 10.24 -1.58
CA ASN A 164 -18.40 11.19 -2.70
C ASN A 164 -18.64 10.51 -4.06
N ALA A 165 -18.34 9.22 -4.18
CA ALA A 165 -18.64 8.43 -5.39
C ALA A 165 -20.14 8.42 -5.73
N PHE A 166 -21.04 8.58 -4.74
CA PHE A 166 -22.49 8.63 -4.93
C PHE A 166 -23.02 10.04 -5.23
N LEU A 167 -22.16 11.06 -5.17
CA LEU A 167 -22.52 12.47 -5.35
C LEU A 167 -22.06 13.03 -6.72
N GLN A 168 -21.49 12.17 -7.57
CA GLN A 168 -21.04 12.47 -8.93
C GLN A 168 -22.19 12.40 -9.96
#